data_AF-A0A8X6XAP3-F1
#
_entry.id   AF-A0A8X6XAP3-F1
#
_cell.length_a   1.000
_cell.length_b   1.000
_cell.length_c   1.000
_cell.angle_alpha   90.00
_cell.angle_beta   90.00
_cell.angle_gamma   90.00
#
_symmetry.space_group_name_H-M   'P 1'
#
loop_
_entity.id
_entity.type
_entity.pdbx_description
1 polymer ?
#
loop_
_entity_poly.entity_id
_entity_poly.type
_entity_poly.pdbx_seq_one_letter_code
_entity_poly.pdbx_strand_id
1 'polypeptide(L)'
;MLPGSASIFAFYFFNTFSYITTLTFIANSRKIYLAIKSVTDLSKSINPRTFVGSKSILYEVLLLIGSSLFSFCLLVIFFFYQEWNRYLKIINAPFAIDQLTYAWIVVFAIVFVHTWSYATNFASVLLCYNSFLAAGNLLKTYSKTILVLQSNDPHPIISSLRLFQEISLSVRNIDRALSSNTFFLFGTLVGNFFASMSVMYSEYSSFHTLVTRFYGIFTLIGGITALLVLTISGNAVPAGLQQLREALLQCSGRMASGSPHLYDHSLYCPTVFVTRIWL
;
A
#
# COMPACT_ATOMS: atom_id res chain seq x y z
N MET A 1 34.07 16.76 -5.32
CA MET A 1 33.16 17.41 -6.29
C MET A 1 32.13 16.39 -6.76
N LEU A 2 30.93 16.34 -6.15
CA LEU A 2 29.74 15.55 -6.52
C LEU A 2 28.63 15.47 -5.43
N PRO A 3 28.86 15.73 -4.11
CA PRO A 3 27.80 15.48 -3.12
C PRO A 3 26.65 16.49 -3.20
N GLY A 4 26.88 17.72 -3.68
CA GLY A 4 25.84 18.76 -3.79
C GLY A 4 24.79 18.47 -4.86
N SER A 5 25.20 18.14 -6.09
CA SER A 5 24.29 17.88 -7.21
C SER A 5 23.47 16.60 -7.01
N ALA A 6 24.09 15.54 -6.47
CA ALA A 6 23.39 14.30 -6.15
C ALA A 6 22.31 14.51 -5.05
N SER A 7 22.62 15.31 -4.03
CA SER A 7 21.68 15.62 -2.94
C SER A 7 20.51 16.48 -3.41
N ILE A 8 20.78 17.48 -4.25
CA ILE A 8 19.75 18.31 -4.87
C ILE A 8 18.86 17.45 -5.78
N PHE A 9 19.44 16.58 -6.60
CA PHE A 9 18.69 15.65 -7.43
C PHE A 9 17.82 14.71 -6.58
N ALA A 10 18.36 14.10 -5.53
CA ALA A 10 17.61 13.21 -4.64
C ALA A 10 16.42 13.93 -3.96
N PHE A 11 16.62 15.19 -3.54
CA PHE A 11 15.58 16.01 -2.94
C PHE A 11 14.45 16.35 -3.95
N TYR A 12 14.80 16.80 -5.15
CA TYR A 12 13.82 17.06 -6.21
C TYR A 12 13.11 15.80 -6.68
N PHE A 13 13.84 14.69 -6.79
CA PHE A 13 13.30 13.39 -7.14
C PHE A 13 12.27 12.94 -6.11
N PHE A 14 12.62 12.99 -4.82
CA PHE A 14 11.70 12.69 -3.72
C PHE A 14 10.44 13.55 -3.78
N ASN A 15 10.57 14.88 -3.88
CA ASN A 15 9.42 15.78 -3.91
C ASN A 15 8.52 15.54 -5.13
N THR A 16 9.11 15.33 -6.30
CA THR A 16 8.38 15.09 -7.53
C THR A 16 7.62 13.76 -7.45
N PHE A 17 8.29 12.68 -7.03
CA PHE A 17 7.65 11.37 -6.87
C PHE A 17 6.57 11.36 -5.79
N SER A 18 6.82 12.04 -4.67
CA SER A 18 5.87 12.17 -3.58
C SER A 18 4.62 12.95 -4.02
N TYR A 19 4.80 14.03 -4.80
CA TYR A 19 3.69 14.77 -5.41
C TYR A 19 2.91 13.94 -6.43
N ILE A 20 3.60 13.23 -7.33
CA ILE A 20 2.97 12.32 -8.29
C ILE A 20 2.20 11.21 -7.56
N THR A 21 2.76 10.67 -6.46
CA THR A 21 2.08 9.67 -5.63
C THR A 21 0.78 10.24 -5.06
N THR A 22 0.81 11.46 -4.52
CA THR A 22 -0.40 12.15 -4.03
C THR A 22 -1.45 12.31 -5.14
N LEU A 23 -1.06 12.79 -6.33
CA LEU A 23 -1.99 12.96 -7.44
C LEU A 23 -2.59 11.63 -7.93
N THR A 24 -1.73 10.61 -8.06
CA THR A 24 -2.15 9.27 -8.48
C THR A 24 -3.10 8.64 -7.46
N PHE A 25 -2.82 8.84 -6.17
CA PHE A 25 -3.68 8.41 -5.09
C PHE A 25 -5.06 9.07 -5.16
N ILE A 26 -5.12 10.39 -5.32
CA ILE A 26 -6.38 11.13 -5.47
C ILE A 26 -7.14 10.64 -6.70
N ALA A 27 -6.48 10.52 -7.85
CA ALA A 27 -7.09 10.09 -9.11
C ALA A 27 -7.66 8.67 -9.04
N ASN A 28 -6.99 7.77 -8.30
CA ASN A 28 -7.40 6.37 -8.18
C ASN A 28 -8.23 6.06 -6.92
N SER A 29 -8.42 7.01 -6.02
CA SER A 29 -9.14 6.86 -4.74
C SER A 29 -10.49 6.16 -4.89
N ARG A 30 -11.29 6.56 -5.89
CA ARG A 30 -12.59 5.95 -6.19
C ARG A 30 -12.47 4.49 -6.63
N LYS A 31 -11.48 4.15 -7.46
CA LYS A 31 -11.25 2.76 -7.91
C LYS A 31 -10.81 1.88 -6.75
N ILE A 32 -9.93 2.39 -5.90
CA ILE A 32 -9.45 1.70 -4.69
C ILE A 32 -10.63 1.45 -3.74
N TYR A 33 -11.45 2.47 -3.49
CA TYR A 33 -12.66 2.33 -2.68
C TYR A 33 -13.61 1.25 -3.21
N LEU A 34 -13.90 1.27 -4.52
CA LEU A 34 -14.77 0.27 -5.14
C LEU A 34 -14.19 -1.14 -5.07
N ALA A 35 -12.88 -1.29 -5.24
CA ALA A 35 -12.20 -2.58 -5.10
C ALA A 35 -12.30 -3.12 -3.66
N ILE A 36 -11.99 -2.30 -2.65
CA ILE A 36 -12.10 -2.68 -1.23
C ILE A 36 -13.55 -3.04 -0.88
N LYS A 37 -14.52 -2.25 -1.35
CA LYS A 37 -15.93 -2.51 -1.14
C LYS A 37 -16.34 -3.85 -1.73
N SER A 38 -15.94 -4.14 -2.96
CA SER A 38 -16.20 -5.42 -3.62
C SER A 38 -15.65 -6.62 -2.85
N VAL A 39 -14.42 -6.52 -2.30
CA VAL A 39 -13.84 -7.58 -1.45
C VAL A 39 -14.63 -7.77 -0.17
N THR A 40 -15.04 -6.66 0.44
CA THR A 40 -15.80 -6.68 1.70
C THR A 40 -17.17 -7.32 1.50
N ASP A 41 -17.88 -6.92 0.44
CA ASP A 41 -19.19 -7.46 0.09
C ASP A 41 -19.10 -8.95 -0.26
N LEU A 42 -18.08 -9.35 -1.02
CA LEU A 42 -17.81 -10.75 -1.37
C LEU A 42 -17.46 -11.60 -0.15
N SER A 43 -16.63 -11.09 0.77
CA SER A 43 -16.32 -11.81 2.01
C SER A 43 -17.55 -12.01 2.88
N LYS A 44 -18.44 -11.01 2.98
CA LYS A 44 -19.70 -11.14 3.72
C LYS A 44 -20.59 -12.22 3.12
N SER A 45 -20.61 -12.34 1.78
CA SER A 45 -21.34 -13.39 1.07
C SER A 45 -20.78 -14.79 1.33
N ILE A 46 -19.45 -14.93 1.45
CA ILE A 46 -18.80 -16.24 1.65
C ILE A 46 -18.92 -16.70 3.10
N ASN A 47 -18.58 -15.82 4.04
CA ASN A 47 -18.67 -16.12 5.47
C ASN A 47 -18.82 -14.82 6.27
N PRO A 48 -20.03 -14.51 6.77
CA PRO A 48 -20.33 -13.26 7.46
C PRO A 48 -19.58 -13.09 8.78
N ARG A 49 -18.98 -14.16 9.34
CA ARG A 49 -18.18 -14.12 10.57
C ARG A 49 -16.70 -13.80 10.32
N THR A 50 -16.28 -13.71 9.06
CA THR A 50 -14.88 -13.47 8.70
C THR A 50 -14.58 -11.98 8.67
N PHE A 51 -13.59 -11.56 9.44
CA PHE A 51 -13.08 -10.20 9.41
C PHE A 51 -12.17 -9.99 8.18
N VAL A 52 -12.44 -8.93 7.42
CA VAL A 52 -11.68 -8.55 6.22
C VAL A 52 -10.72 -7.41 6.56
N GLY A 53 -9.42 -7.62 6.34
CA GLY A 53 -8.37 -6.64 6.65
C GLY A 53 -7.74 -6.81 8.04
N SER A 54 -7.07 -5.76 8.53
CA SER A 54 -6.36 -5.77 9.81
C SER A 54 -7.26 -5.50 11.01
N LYS A 55 -7.16 -6.32 12.07
CA LYS A 55 -7.88 -6.09 13.34
C LYS A 55 -7.41 -4.82 14.06
N SER A 56 -6.20 -4.35 13.74
CA SER A 56 -5.57 -3.17 14.34
C SER A 56 -5.73 -1.90 13.50
N ILE A 57 -6.60 -1.88 12.49
CA ILE A 57 -6.75 -0.74 11.57
C ILE A 57 -6.99 0.60 12.29
N LEU A 58 -7.74 0.60 13.40
CA LEU A 58 -7.97 1.80 14.20
C LEU A 58 -6.65 2.34 14.79
N TYR A 59 -5.82 1.48 15.36
CA TYR A 59 -4.50 1.85 15.90
C TYR A 59 -3.56 2.30 14.78
N GLU A 60 -3.61 1.65 13.62
CA GLU A 60 -2.82 2.03 12.44
C GLU A 60 -3.18 3.44 11.93
N VAL A 61 -4.47 3.78 11.90
CA VAL A 61 -4.96 5.13 11.54
C VAL A 61 -4.59 6.17 12.60
N LEU A 62 -4.70 5.84 13.89
CA LEU A 62 -4.25 6.73 14.96
C LEU A 62 -2.74 7.00 14.88
N LEU A 63 -1.94 5.98 14.55
CA LEU A 63 -0.50 6.10 14.35
C LEU A 63 -0.18 6.98 13.14
N LEU A 64 -0.93 6.87 12.04
CA LEU A 64 -0.82 7.79 10.89
C LEU A 64 -1.06 9.25 11.32
N ILE A 65 -2.14 9.52 12.06
CA ILE A 65 -2.48 10.89 12.50
C ILE A 65 -1.37 11.42 13.43
N GLY A 66 -0.97 10.63 14.42
CA GLY A 66 0.07 11.01 15.38
C GLY A 66 1.43 11.27 14.70
N SER A 67 1.85 10.38 13.79
CA SER A 67 3.11 10.54 13.06
C SER A 67 3.11 11.73 12.09
N SER A 68 1.97 12.02 11.47
CA SER A 68 1.81 13.19 10.58
C SER A 68 1.88 14.49 11.38
N LEU A 69 1.20 14.57 12.53
CA LEU A 69 1.27 15.72 13.43
C LEU A 69 2.69 15.93 13.98
N PHE A 70 3.37 14.85 14.37
CA PHE A 70 4.76 14.93 14.82
C PHE A 70 5.69 15.46 13.72
N SER A 71 5.53 14.98 12.48
CA SER A 71 6.29 15.46 11.33
C SER A 71 6.03 16.94 11.02
N PHE A 72 4.77 17.38 11.12
CA PHE A 72 4.38 18.78 10.99
C PHE A 72 5.09 19.66 12.03
N CYS A 73 5.05 19.26 13.31
CA CYS A 73 5.71 19.99 14.39
C CYS A 73 7.23 20.12 14.15
N LEU A 74 7.91 19.04 13.73
CA LEU A 74 9.35 19.08 13.43
C LEU A 74 9.67 20.07 12.30
N LEU A 75 8.90 20.05 11.22
CA LEU A 75 9.09 20.96 10.08
C LEU A 75 8.83 22.41 10.47
N VAL A 76 7.78 22.68 11.27
CA VAL A 76 7.50 24.02 11.80
C VAL A 76 8.67 24.53 12.65
N ILE A 77 9.20 23.72 13.56
CA ILE A 77 10.35 24.10 14.40
C ILE A 77 11.59 24.36 13.53
N PHE A 78 11.88 23.50 12.55
CA PHE A 78 13.03 23.69 11.67
C PHE A 78 12.96 25.02 10.90
N PHE A 79 11.86 25.24 10.18
CA PHE A 79 11.74 26.38 9.29
C PHE A 79 11.50 27.72 10.02
N PHE A 80 10.67 27.74 11.06
CA PHE A 80 10.30 28.99 11.74
C PHE A 80 11.17 29.32 12.94
N TYR A 81 11.81 28.35 13.58
CA TYR A 81 12.68 28.61 14.74
C TYR A 81 14.18 28.56 14.41
N GLN A 82 14.63 27.62 13.57
CA GLN A 82 16.07 27.47 13.28
C GLN A 82 16.52 28.26 12.05
N GLU A 83 15.79 28.19 10.95
CA GLU A 83 16.25 28.73 9.66
C GLU A 83 15.60 30.08 9.26
N TRP A 84 14.68 30.60 10.08
CA TRP A 84 13.91 31.83 9.78
C TRP A 84 14.78 33.02 9.39
N ASN A 85 15.80 33.31 10.20
CA ASN A 85 16.73 34.42 9.97
C ASN A 85 17.59 34.22 8.72
N ARG A 86 17.81 32.98 8.29
CA ARG A 86 18.57 32.65 7.08
C ARG A 86 17.69 32.81 5.84
N TYR A 87 16.44 32.34 5.88
CA TYR A 87 15.50 32.49 4.78
C TYR A 87 15.14 33.96 4.51
N LEU A 88 14.97 34.78 5.56
CA LEU A 88 14.77 36.23 5.40
C LEU A 88 15.91 36.92 4.66
N LYS A 89 17.15 36.41 4.75
CA LYS A 89 18.31 36.98 4.07
C LYS A 89 18.48 36.51 2.62
N ILE A 90 17.89 35.37 2.26
CA ILE A 90 18.07 34.73 0.94
C ILE A 90 16.90 35.06 0.00
N ILE A 91 15.69 35.22 0.54
CA ILE A 91 14.50 35.53 -0.25
C ILE A 91 14.48 37.03 -0.58
N ASN A 92 15.28 37.44 -1.57
CA ASN A 92 15.08 38.72 -2.24
C ASN A 92 13.92 38.56 -3.23
N ALA A 93 12.71 38.93 -2.82
CA ALA A 93 11.58 38.95 -3.73
C ALA A 93 11.72 40.12 -4.72
N PRO A 94 11.56 39.90 -6.05
CA PRO A 94 11.58 40.97 -7.05
C PRO A 94 10.28 41.80 -7.07
N PHE A 95 9.38 41.61 -6.10
CA PHE A 95 8.08 42.24 -6.02
C PHE A 95 7.99 43.15 -4.79
N ALA A 96 7.23 44.25 -4.90
CA ALA A 96 7.01 45.25 -3.84
C ALA A 96 6.08 44.77 -2.70
N ILE A 97 6.09 43.47 -2.39
CA ILE A 97 5.40 42.90 -1.23
C ILE A 97 6.38 42.93 -0.07
N ASP A 98 5.88 43.20 1.13
CA ASP A 98 6.66 43.10 2.36
C ASP A 98 7.36 41.72 2.40
N GLN A 99 8.70 41.72 2.31
CA GLN A 99 9.51 40.51 2.08
C GLN A 99 9.23 39.43 3.15
N LEU A 100 8.82 39.88 4.35
CA LEU A 100 8.41 39.06 5.46
C LEU A 100 7.17 38.21 5.12
N THR A 101 6.11 38.82 4.58
CA THR A 101 4.85 38.13 4.24
C THR A 101 5.06 37.09 3.14
N TYR A 102 5.85 37.42 2.12
CA TYR A 102 6.17 36.47 1.05
C TYR A 102 6.98 35.28 1.58
N ALA A 103 8.00 35.52 2.42
CA ALA A 103 8.78 34.45 3.05
C ALA A 103 7.89 33.53 3.91
N TRP A 104 6.96 34.09 4.69
CA TRP A 104 5.98 33.32 5.47
C TRP A 104 5.12 32.40 4.58
N ILE A 105 4.57 32.94 3.49
CA ILE A 105 3.72 32.18 2.56
C ILE A 105 4.49 31.02 1.93
N VAL A 106 5.69 31.29 1.40
CA VAL A 106 6.51 30.27 0.73
C VAL A 106 6.91 29.17 1.70
N VAL A 107 7.40 29.53 2.89
CA VAL A 107 7.83 28.55 3.90
C VAL A 107 6.65 27.72 4.41
N PHE A 108 5.50 28.35 4.69
CA PHE A 108 4.30 27.63 5.11
C PHE A 108 3.81 26.66 4.03
N ALA A 109 3.85 27.06 2.76
CA ALA A 109 3.48 26.19 1.64
C ALA A 109 4.40 24.96 1.55
N ILE A 110 5.72 25.15 1.71
CA ILE A 110 6.69 24.05 1.71
C ILE A 110 6.40 23.06 2.85
N VAL A 111 6.21 23.55 4.08
CA VAL A 111 5.90 22.71 5.25
C VAL A 111 4.60 21.93 5.02
N PHE A 112 3.55 22.63 4.57
CA PHE A 112 2.24 22.03 4.33
C PHE A 112 2.30 20.93 3.26
N VAL A 113 2.93 21.20 2.12
CA VAL A 113 3.08 20.23 1.03
C VAL A 113 3.84 18.99 1.49
N HIS A 114 4.94 19.16 2.23
CA HIS A 114 5.72 18.04 2.75
C HIS A 114 4.91 17.17 3.73
N THR A 115 4.24 17.77 4.71
CA THR A 115 3.40 17.04 5.66
C THR A 115 2.25 16.32 4.96
N TRP A 116 1.59 16.99 4.01
CA TRP A 116 0.51 16.39 3.23
C TRP A 116 1.00 15.20 2.41
N SER A 117 2.15 15.35 1.76
CA SER A 117 2.72 14.27 0.96
C SER A 117 3.10 13.06 1.82
N TYR A 118 3.74 13.30 2.98
CA TYR A 118 4.02 12.25 3.96
C TYR A 118 2.74 11.49 4.39
N ALA A 119 1.68 12.23 4.75
CA ALA A 119 0.41 11.64 5.16
C ALA A 119 -0.22 10.80 4.04
N THR A 120 -0.21 11.29 2.79
CA THR A 120 -0.77 10.57 1.64
C THR A 120 0.02 9.30 1.29
N ASN A 121 1.35 9.33 1.40
CA ASN A 121 2.18 8.15 1.21
C ASN A 121 1.88 7.08 2.26
N PHE A 122 1.80 7.46 3.53
CA PHE A 122 1.49 6.53 4.61
C PHE A 122 0.06 5.97 4.49
N ALA A 123 -0.92 6.81 4.13
CA ALA A 123 -2.27 6.35 3.84
C ALA A 123 -2.31 5.34 2.67
N SER A 124 -1.49 5.58 1.64
CA SER A 124 -1.34 4.65 0.51
C SER A 124 -0.74 3.30 0.94
N VAL A 125 0.31 3.30 1.78
CA VAL A 125 0.87 2.08 2.37
C VAL A 125 -0.20 1.31 3.15
N LEU A 126 -0.95 2.02 3.99
CA LEU A 126 -1.98 1.43 4.83
C LEU A 126 -3.10 0.78 4.01
N LEU A 127 -3.51 1.44 2.93
CA LEU A 127 -4.51 0.91 2.00
C LEU A 127 -4.00 -0.29 1.23
N CYS A 128 -2.75 -0.27 0.75
CA CYS A 128 -2.12 -1.43 0.14
C CYS A 128 -2.07 -2.62 1.11
N TYR A 129 -1.56 -2.38 2.32
CA TYR A 129 -1.47 -3.38 3.39
C TYR A 129 -2.82 -4.06 3.65
N ASN A 130 -3.85 -3.25 3.91
CA ASN A 130 -5.17 -3.77 4.24
C ASN A 130 -5.84 -4.48 3.04
N SER A 131 -5.65 -3.97 1.82
CA SER A 131 -6.25 -4.56 0.63
C SER A 131 -5.66 -5.93 0.29
N PHE A 132 -4.34 -6.07 0.35
CA PHE A 132 -3.69 -7.37 0.11
C PHE A 132 -3.99 -8.38 1.23
N LEU A 133 -4.05 -7.93 2.47
CA LEU A 133 -4.42 -8.79 3.60
C LEU A 133 -5.88 -9.24 3.51
N ALA A 134 -6.78 -8.34 3.10
CA ALA A 134 -8.17 -8.66 2.80
C ALA A 134 -8.32 -9.71 1.69
N ALA A 135 -7.62 -9.51 0.56
CA ALA A 135 -7.58 -10.47 -0.55
C ALA A 135 -7.02 -11.84 -0.12
N GLY A 136 -5.91 -11.86 0.62
CA GLY A 136 -5.32 -13.08 1.16
C GLY A 136 -6.29 -13.82 2.08
N ASN A 137 -6.93 -13.13 3.02
CA ASN A 137 -7.90 -13.73 3.93
C ASN A 137 -9.14 -14.26 3.19
N LEU A 138 -9.62 -13.56 2.17
CA LEU A 138 -10.71 -14.01 1.31
C LEU A 138 -10.39 -15.36 0.66
N LEU A 139 -9.20 -15.50 0.07
CA LEU A 139 -8.73 -16.76 -0.53
C LEU A 139 -8.64 -17.89 0.51
N LYS A 140 -8.12 -17.61 1.71
CA LYS A 140 -8.04 -18.57 2.82
C LYS A 140 -9.40 -18.99 3.36
N THR A 141 -10.37 -18.09 3.40
CA THR A 141 -11.73 -18.42 3.82
C THR A 141 -12.41 -19.28 2.75
N TYR A 142 -12.23 -18.93 1.48
CA TYR A 142 -12.75 -19.73 0.38
C TYR A 142 -12.14 -21.13 0.32
N SER A 143 -10.83 -21.29 0.57
CA SER A 143 -10.19 -22.61 0.63
C SER A 143 -10.81 -23.51 1.71
N LYS A 144 -11.13 -22.95 2.89
CA LYS A 144 -11.87 -23.67 3.94
C LYS A 144 -13.27 -24.06 3.49
N THR A 145 -13.98 -23.17 2.80
CA THR A 145 -15.32 -23.48 2.24
C THR A 145 -15.26 -24.63 1.24
N ILE A 146 -14.24 -24.66 0.36
CA ILE A 146 -14.05 -25.75 -0.60
C ILE A 146 -13.85 -27.11 0.09
N LEU A 147 -13.08 -27.15 1.18
CA LEU A 147 -12.83 -28.40 1.91
C LEU A 147 -14.09 -29.01 2.55
N VAL A 148 -15.15 -28.21 2.74
CA VAL A 148 -16.44 -28.61 3.31
C VAL A 148 -17.43 -29.07 2.24
N LEU A 149 -17.17 -28.79 0.95
CA LEU A 149 -18.04 -29.25 -0.14
C LEU A 149 -18.06 -30.78 -0.18
N GLN A 150 -19.27 -31.36 -0.09
CA GLN A 150 -19.49 -32.80 -0.23
C GLN A 150 -19.45 -33.19 -1.71
N SER A 151 -18.85 -34.35 -2.01
CA SER A 151 -18.47 -34.78 -3.37
C SER A 151 -19.63 -35.13 -4.32
N ASN A 152 -20.86 -35.21 -3.81
CA ASN A 152 -21.95 -35.89 -4.53
C ASN A 152 -22.99 -34.94 -5.15
N ASP A 153 -22.85 -33.63 -4.95
CA ASP A 153 -23.85 -32.66 -5.38
C ASP A 153 -23.19 -31.64 -6.36
N PRO A 154 -23.65 -31.55 -7.63
CA PRO A 154 -23.03 -30.70 -8.65
C PRO A 154 -23.38 -29.21 -8.51
N HIS A 155 -24.50 -28.88 -7.89
CA HIS A 155 -24.95 -27.50 -7.68
C HIS A 155 -23.97 -26.65 -6.83
N PRO A 156 -23.47 -27.17 -5.68
CA PRO A 156 -22.43 -26.52 -4.90
C PRO A 156 -21.13 -26.25 -5.67
N ILE A 157 -20.76 -27.13 -6.61
CA ILE A 157 -19.53 -27.04 -7.40
C ILE A 157 -19.59 -25.88 -8.40
N ILE A 158 -20.71 -25.71 -9.12
CA ILE A 158 -20.91 -24.60 -10.08
C ILE A 158 -20.96 -23.25 -9.33
N SER A 159 -21.65 -23.20 -8.19
CA SER A 159 -21.69 -22.00 -7.35
C SER A 159 -20.29 -21.62 -6.84
N SER A 160 -19.48 -22.61 -6.47
CA SER A 160 -18.09 -22.44 -6.02
C SER A 160 -17.21 -21.86 -7.14
N LEU A 161 -17.31 -22.38 -8.36
CA LEU A 161 -16.59 -21.86 -9.54
C LEU A 161 -16.89 -20.38 -9.82
N ARG A 162 -18.16 -19.99 -9.81
CA ARG A 162 -18.57 -18.60 -10.03
C ARG A 162 -17.98 -17.69 -8.96
N LEU A 163 -18.02 -18.14 -7.71
CA LEU A 163 -17.46 -17.42 -6.59
C LEU A 163 -15.93 -17.28 -6.71
N PHE A 164 -15.22 -18.29 -7.21
CA PHE A 164 -13.78 -18.19 -7.51
C PHE A 164 -13.48 -17.15 -8.61
N GLN A 165 -14.30 -17.08 -9.66
CA GLN A 165 -14.16 -16.07 -10.71
C GLN A 165 -14.36 -14.66 -10.14
N GLU A 166 -15.36 -14.47 -9.27
CA GLU A 166 -15.62 -13.21 -8.58
C GLU A 166 -14.46 -12.81 -7.65
N ILE A 167 -13.90 -13.76 -6.90
CA ILE A 167 -12.69 -13.54 -6.08
C ILE A 167 -11.51 -13.11 -6.95
N SER A 168 -11.24 -13.85 -8.03
CA SER A 168 -10.11 -13.57 -8.93
C SER A 168 -10.23 -12.20 -9.59
N LEU A 169 -11.43 -11.82 -10.02
CA LEU A 169 -11.72 -10.51 -10.59
C LEU A 169 -11.52 -9.40 -9.55
N SER A 170 -11.94 -9.63 -8.31
CA SER A 170 -11.75 -8.71 -7.20
C SER A 170 -10.27 -8.49 -6.87
N VAL A 171 -9.47 -9.56 -6.77
CA VAL A 171 -8.01 -9.49 -6.57
C VAL A 171 -7.33 -8.73 -7.71
N ARG A 172 -7.70 -9.01 -8.97
CA ARG A 172 -7.18 -8.30 -10.14
C ARG A 172 -7.52 -6.80 -10.13
N ASN A 173 -8.72 -6.45 -9.67
CA ASN A 173 -9.13 -5.04 -9.56
C ASN A 173 -8.34 -4.30 -8.49
N ILE A 174 -8.06 -4.94 -7.34
CA ILE A 174 -7.18 -4.39 -6.31
C ILE A 174 -5.78 -4.14 -6.87
N ASP A 175 -5.19 -5.16 -7.49
CA ASP A 175 -3.85 -5.08 -8.04
C ASP A 175 -3.75 -3.97 -9.09
N ARG A 176 -4.70 -3.90 -10.02
CA ARG A 176 -4.74 -2.83 -11.04
C ARG A 176 -4.97 -1.44 -10.45
N ALA A 177 -5.76 -1.32 -9.38
CA ALA A 177 -6.01 -0.04 -8.72
C ALA A 177 -4.80 0.45 -7.92
N LEU A 178 -3.97 -0.47 -7.43
CA LEU A 178 -2.83 -0.15 -6.56
C LEU A 178 -1.49 -0.18 -7.27
N SER A 179 -1.33 -0.84 -8.42
CA SER A 179 -0.04 -1.03 -9.10
C SER A 179 0.70 0.28 -9.37
N SER A 180 -0.01 1.28 -9.89
CA SER A 180 0.54 2.61 -10.14
C SER A 180 0.93 3.32 -8.83
N ASN A 181 0.12 3.21 -7.78
CA ASN A 181 0.45 3.81 -6.48
C ASN A 181 1.66 3.12 -5.86
N THR A 182 1.73 1.79 -5.89
CA THR A 182 2.86 1.01 -5.37
C THR A 182 4.16 1.37 -6.09
N PHE A 183 4.14 1.56 -7.40
CA PHE A 183 5.31 1.99 -8.17
C PHE A 183 5.83 3.36 -7.72
N PHE A 184 4.97 4.37 -7.63
CA PHE A 184 5.39 5.71 -7.21
C PHE A 184 5.78 5.76 -5.74
N LEU A 185 5.14 4.95 -4.90
CA LEU A 185 5.49 4.80 -3.50
C LEU A 185 6.89 4.18 -3.34
N PHE A 186 7.23 3.17 -4.14
CA PHE A 186 8.60 2.64 -4.17
C PHE A 186 9.62 3.69 -4.63
N GLY A 187 9.31 4.46 -5.67
CA GLY A 187 10.15 5.59 -6.10
C GLY A 187 10.33 6.63 -5.00
N THR A 188 9.28 6.92 -4.24
CA THR A 188 9.31 7.85 -3.10
C THR A 188 10.18 7.30 -1.97
N LEU A 189 10.10 6.00 -1.67
CA LEU A 189 10.96 5.35 -0.66
C LEU A 189 12.44 5.40 -1.04
N VAL A 190 12.76 5.11 -2.30
CA VAL A 190 14.13 5.21 -2.80
C VAL A 190 14.63 6.65 -2.72
N GLY A 191 13.83 7.61 -3.17
CA GLY A 191 14.14 9.04 -3.05
C GLY A 191 14.38 9.48 -1.61
N ASN A 192 13.54 9.01 -0.69
CA ASN A 192 13.66 9.30 0.74
C ASN A 192 14.95 8.72 1.33
N PHE A 193 15.31 7.48 0.97
CA PHE A 193 16.56 6.87 1.42
C PHE A 193 17.78 7.69 0.99
N PHE A 194 17.86 8.07 -0.28
CA PHE A 194 18.94 8.91 -0.78
C PHE A 194 18.94 10.30 -0.14
N ALA A 195 17.76 10.91 0.04
CA ALA A 195 17.64 12.23 0.68
C ALA A 195 18.12 12.19 2.14
N SER A 196 17.70 11.20 2.93
CA SER A 196 18.13 11.04 4.33
C SER A 196 19.64 10.80 4.43
N MET A 197 20.21 9.97 3.56
CA MET A 197 21.66 9.75 3.50
C MET A 197 22.40 11.03 3.11
N SER A 198 21.94 11.75 2.10
CA SER A 198 22.50 13.04 1.70
C SER A 198 22.52 14.06 2.83
N VAL A 199 21.45 14.11 3.64
CA VAL A 199 21.39 14.97 4.84
C VAL A 199 22.40 14.53 5.90
N MET A 200 22.55 13.23 6.14
CA MET A 200 23.50 12.72 7.14
C MET A 200 24.97 12.94 6.78
N TYR A 201 25.31 12.88 5.49
CA TYR A 201 26.69 13.06 4.98
C TYR A 201 26.98 14.49 4.49
N SER A 202 26.04 15.42 4.66
CA SER A 202 26.26 16.80 4.23
C SER A 202 27.27 17.51 5.13
N GLU A 203 28.15 18.32 4.54
CA GLU A 203 29.10 19.18 5.28
C GLU A 203 28.48 20.52 5.73
N TYR A 204 27.25 20.83 5.30
CA TYR A 204 26.60 22.10 5.66
C TYR A 204 26.04 22.07 7.08
N SER A 205 26.38 23.10 7.88
CA SER A 205 25.99 23.23 9.29
C SER A 205 24.49 23.15 9.55
N SER A 206 23.65 23.64 8.63
CA SER A 206 22.17 23.55 8.74
C SER A 206 21.62 22.12 8.73
N PHE A 207 22.34 21.15 8.16
CA PHE A 207 21.93 19.75 8.20
C PHE A 207 22.40 19.01 9.46
N HIS A 208 23.26 19.64 10.27
CA HIS A 208 23.76 19.07 11.52
C HIS A 208 22.97 19.48 12.76
N THR A 209 21.85 20.22 12.59
CA THR A 209 20.97 20.53 13.73
C THR A 209 20.28 19.27 14.24
N LEU A 210 19.95 19.26 15.53
CA LEU A 210 19.22 18.15 16.17
C LEU A 210 17.90 17.85 15.44
N VAL A 211 17.16 18.89 15.02
CA VAL A 211 15.87 18.75 14.35
C VAL A 211 16.01 18.06 13.00
N THR A 212 16.98 18.48 12.17
CA THR A 212 17.23 17.85 10.87
C THR A 212 17.69 16.40 11.02
N ARG A 213 18.54 16.11 12.01
CA ARG A 213 18.96 14.73 12.31
C ARG A 213 17.80 13.85 12.75
N PHE A 214 16.95 14.33 13.66
CA PHE A 214 15.75 13.60 14.09
C PHE A 214 14.78 13.36 12.94
N TYR A 215 14.55 14.37 12.10
CA TYR A 215 13.71 14.24 10.92
C TYR A 215 14.27 13.23 9.92
N GLY A 216 15.58 13.27 9.64
CA GLY A 216 16.25 12.32 8.75
C GLY A 216 16.18 10.87 9.25
N ILE A 217 16.38 10.65 10.55
CA ILE A 217 16.26 9.31 11.16
C ILE A 217 14.80 8.84 11.12
N PHE A 218 13.86 9.70 11.50
CA PHE A 218 12.43 9.37 11.52
C PHE A 218 11.91 8.99 10.13
N THR A 219 12.27 9.77 9.11
CA THR A 219 11.91 9.49 7.71
C THR A 219 12.53 8.19 7.21
N LEU A 220 13.77 7.89 7.58
CA LEU A 220 14.44 6.63 7.22
C LEU A 220 13.74 5.42 7.87
N ILE A 221 13.43 5.49 9.18
CA ILE A 221 12.68 4.46 9.89
C ILE A 221 11.31 4.25 9.23
N GLY A 222 10.57 5.33 8.97
CA GLY A 222 9.27 5.26 8.30
C GLY A 222 9.35 4.60 6.92
N GLY A 223 10.41 4.90 6.15
CA GLY A 223 10.64 4.28 4.85
C GLY A 223 10.91 2.77 4.94
N ILE A 224 11.77 2.34 5.87
CA ILE A 224 12.05 0.93 6.12
C ILE A 224 10.78 0.19 6.58
N THR A 225 10.03 0.77 7.51
CA THR A 225 8.76 0.21 7.99
C THR A 225 7.76 0.05 6.83
N ALA A 226 7.61 1.05 5.97
CA ALA A 226 6.73 0.98 4.81
C ALA A 226 7.13 -0.17 3.86
N LEU A 227 8.43 -0.34 3.58
CA LEU A 227 8.93 -1.41 2.73
C LEU A 227 8.64 -2.80 3.33
N LEU A 228 8.88 -2.97 4.63
CA LEU A 228 8.58 -4.22 5.34
C LEU A 228 7.08 -4.53 5.30
N VAL A 229 6.23 -3.54 5.60
CA VAL A 229 4.76 -3.70 5.60
C VAL A 229 4.24 -4.08 4.20
N LEU A 230 4.74 -3.41 3.15
CA LEU A 230 4.36 -3.74 1.76
C LEU A 230 4.84 -5.13 1.34
N THR A 231 6.05 -5.53 1.75
CA THR A 231 6.58 -6.86 1.45
C THR A 231 5.77 -7.96 2.14
N ILE A 232 5.48 -7.80 3.44
CA ILE A 232 4.70 -8.76 4.22
C ILE A 232 3.28 -8.88 3.67
N SER A 233 2.64 -7.75 3.34
CA SER A 233 1.28 -7.77 2.77
C SER A 233 1.23 -8.33 1.35
N GLY A 234 2.22 -8.02 0.50
CA GLY A 234 2.35 -8.60 -0.83
C GLY A 234 2.41 -10.14 -0.79
N ASN A 235 3.03 -10.72 0.24
CA ASN A 235 3.09 -12.17 0.43
C ASN A 235 1.77 -12.82 0.89
N ALA A 236 0.78 -12.04 1.35
CA ALA A 236 -0.49 -12.57 1.83
C ALA A 236 -1.33 -13.22 0.72
N VAL A 237 -1.31 -12.65 -0.50
CA VAL A 237 -2.06 -13.16 -1.65
C VAL A 237 -1.48 -14.46 -2.19
N PRO A 238 -0.16 -14.59 -2.48
CA PRO A 238 0.44 -15.86 -2.86
C PRO A 238 0.22 -16.98 -1.82
N ALA A 239 0.34 -16.67 -0.53
CA ALA A 239 0.09 -17.64 0.54
C ALA A 239 -1.38 -18.11 0.56
N GLY A 240 -2.33 -17.18 0.37
CA GLY A 240 -3.75 -17.52 0.24
C GLY A 240 -4.04 -18.38 -1.00
N LEU A 241 -3.40 -18.07 -2.13
CA LEU A 241 -3.53 -18.81 -3.38
C LEU A 241 -2.97 -20.23 -3.26
N GLN A 242 -1.84 -20.41 -2.57
CA GLN A 242 -1.26 -21.73 -2.32
C GLN A 242 -2.20 -22.60 -1.48
N GLN A 243 -2.75 -22.06 -0.40
CA GLN A 243 -3.73 -22.79 0.42
C GLN A 243 -4.99 -23.17 -0.36
N LEU A 244 -5.45 -22.27 -1.25
CA LEU A 244 -6.56 -22.56 -2.15
C LEU A 244 -6.23 -23.70 -3.13
N ARG A 245 -5.02 -23.70 -3.72
CA ARG A 245 -4.55 -24.75 -4.61
C ARG A 245 -4.52 -26.11 -3.89
N GLU A 246 -3.99 -26.15 -2.68
CA GLU A 246 -3.96 -27.37 -1.86
C GLU A 246 -5.38 -27.87 -1.54
N ALA A 247 -6.30 -26.98 -1.18
CA ALA A 247 -7.70 -27.32 -0.93
C ALA A 247 -8.41 -27.88 -2.18
N LEU A 248 -8.17 -27.28 -3.35
CA LEU A 248 -8.71 -27.76 -4.62
C LEU A 248 -8.17 -29.14 -4.98
N LEU A 249 -6.87 -29.38 -4.79
CA LEU A 249 -6.26 -30.69 -5.02
C LEU A 249 -6.87 -31.75 -4.10
N GLN A 250 -7.00 -31.46 -2.80
CA GLN A 250 -7.64 -32.37 -1.85
C GLN A 250 -9.11 -32.66 -2.19
N CYS A 251 -9.87 -31.63 -2.56
CA CYS A 251 -11.27 -31.78 -2.99
C CYS A 251 -11.36 -32.65 -4.26
N SER A 252 -10.49 -32.41 -5.24
CA SER A 252 -10.43 -33.22 -6.47
C SER A 252 -10.07 -34.69 -6.20
N GLY A 253 -9.14 -34.94 -5.28
CA GLY A 253 -8.78 -36.29 -4.84
C GLY A 253 -9.96 -37.00 -4.18
N ARG A 254 -10.70 -36.32 -3.30
CA ARG A 254 -11.91 -36.87 -2.66
C ARG A 254 -12.99 -37.22 -3.68
N MET A 255 -13.24 -36.34 -4.65
CA MET A 255 -14.21 -36.60 -5.74
C MET A 255 -13.79 -37.80 -6.59
N ALA A 256 -12.49 -37.93 -6.91
CA ALA A 256 -11.97 -39.08 -7.65
C ALA A 256 -12.08 -40.40 -6.86
N SER A 257 -11.82 -40.37 -5.54
CA SER A 257 -11.94 -41.56 -4.68
C SER A 257 -13.38 -41.94 -4.31
N GLY A 258 -14.31 -40.98 -4.35
CA GLY A 258 -15.71 -41.15 -3.98
C GLY A 258 -16.62 -41.64 -5.11
N SER A 259 -16.06 -41.98 -6.29
CA SER A 259 -16.82 -42.48 -7.44
C SER A 259 -16.51 -43.96 -7.73
N PRO A 260 -17.11 -44.94 -7.03
CA PRO A 260 -16.98 -46.34 -7.41
C PRO A 260 -17.94 -46.80 -8.53
N HIS A 261 -18.94 -46.00 -8.94
CA HIS A 261 -20.06 -46.53 -9.76
C HIS A 261 -20.64 -45.62 -10.86
N LEU A 262 -19.81 -44.90 -11.62
CA LEU A 262 -20.27 -44.23 -12.85
C LEU A 262 -19.41 -44.63 -14.06
N TYR A 263 -19.35 -45.94 -14.31
CA TYR A 263 -19.12 -46.50 -15.65
C TYR A 263 -20.45 -46.47 -16.41
N ASP A 264 -20.91 -45.29 -16.81
CA ASP A 264 -21.81 -45.05 -17.96
C ASP A 264 -22.31 -43.61 -17.91
N HIS A 265 -21.41 -42.69 -18.23
CA HIS A 265 -21.67 -41.54 -19.11
C HIS A 265 -20.43 -40.66 -19.10
N SER A 266 -19.69 -40.78 -20.19
CA SER A 266 -18.65 -39.86 -20.61
C SER A 266 -19.15 -38.42 -20.59
N LEU A 267 -18.71 -37.57 -19.63
CA LEU A 267 -18.54 -36.12 -19.90
C LEU A 267 -17.88 -35.27 -18.79
N TYR A 268 -17.65 -35.75 -17.57
CA TYR A 268 -16.99 -34.92 -16.54
C TYR A 268 -15.66 -35.51 -16.10
N CYS A 269 -14.62 -35.24 -16.90
CA CYS A 269 -13.24 -35.54 -16.54
C CYS A 269 -12.73 -34.50 -15.52
N PRO A 270 -12.37 -34.89 -14.28
CA PRO A 270 -11.92 -33.96 -13.23
C PRO A 270 -10.63 -33.20 -13.57
N THR A 271 -9.83 -33.74 -14.49
CA THR A 271 -8.60 -33.11 -15.00
C THR A 271 -8.85 -31.81 -15.75
N VAL A 272 -10.02 -31.66 -16.41
CA VAL A 272 -10.41 -30.42 -17.09
C VAL A 272 -10.72 -29.30 -16.09
N PHE A 273 -11.15 -29.64 -14.87
CA PHE A 273 -11.46 -28.69 -13.82
C PHE A 273 -10.22 -27.94 -13.33
N VAL A 274 -9.07 -28.62 -13.25
CA VAL A 274 -7.80 -28.00 -12.86
C VAL A 274 -7.16 -27.22 -14.01
N THR A 275 -7.36 -27.63 -15.27
CA THR A 275 -6.78 -26.91 -16.43
C THR A 275 -7.60 -25.71 -16.89
N ARG A 276 -8.93 -25.74 -16.82
CA ARG A 276 -9.79 -24.61 -17.27
C ARG A 276 -9.92 -23.47 -16.26
N ILE A 277 -9.59 -23.69 -14.99
CA ILE A 277 -9.59 -22.62 -13.98
C ILE A 277 -8.33 -21.74 -14.07
N TRP A 278 -7.27 -22.22 -14.75
CA TRP A 278 -5.94 -21.62 -14.76
C TRP A 278 -5.47 -21.09 -16.13
N LEU A 279 -6.33 -21.16 -17.17
CA LEU A 279 -6.16 -20.48 -18.47
C LEU A 279 -7.16 -19.32 -18.56
#